data_AF-G0QZD5-F1
#
_entry.id   AF-G0QZD5-F1
#
_cell.length_a   1.000
_cell.length_b   1.000
_cell.length_c   1.000
_cell.angle_alpha   90.00
_cell.angle_beta   90.00
_cell.angle_gamma   90.00
#
_symmetry.space_group_name_H-M   'P 1'
#
loop_
_entity.id
_entity.type
_entity.pdbx_description
1 polymer ?
#
loop_
_entity_poly.entity_id
_entity_poly.type
_entity_poly.pdbx_seq_one_letter_code
_entity_poly.pdbx_strand_id
1 'polypeptide(L)'
;MFIIIGVVGRICSGKTEFSKLLSEDFEFQNINNQFYNLDQIFQQIKQERQKNPFTNQDQIQELVKKELCLQNQQIQLQSQQNCQQIQKLNSNNIINNFTLLEEIQLLQRRNSFHLVSVDAPINKRYQQFKNQYKEISSFIDFETFALVDDLIYYEFNYQKIMNQSKFNINNTQTLKHFKQNIIENQKMIIRDFRPNFDIYFMKLAYETKKRSNCFKRSVGAIITLNNRILSTGYNGTSQHHLNCYEGGCKRCVENTQQGKDLIECVCIHAEENCILEIGIKHTKGACIYTTLFPCNWCAKIILQSGINRVVYSEEYNENKSKVLFEGKLEIVKLNLSEYIY
;
A
#
# COMPACT_ATOMS: atom_id res chain seq x y z
N MET A 1 3.93 -11.96 11.48
CA MET A 1 2.71 -12.02 10.64
C MET A 1 3.19 -11.86 9.21
N PHE A 2 2.74 -12.72 8.31
CA PHE A 2 3.21 -12.79 6.93
C PHE A 2 2.18 -12.19 5.96
N ILE A 3 2.64 -11.79 4.77
CA ILE A 3 1.80 -11.26 3.69
C ILE A 3 1.82 -12.26 2.52
N ILE A 4 0.66 -12.50 1.92
CA ILE A 4 0.54 -13.28 0.68
C ILE A 4 0.06 -12.33 -0.41
N ILE A 5 0.85 -12.16 -1.46
CA ILE A 5 0.51 -11.32 -2.61
C ILE A 5 0.13 -12.22 -3.77
N GLY A 6 -1.05 -12.02 -4.34
CA GLY A 6 -1.46 -12.63 -5.58
C GLY A 6 -1.32 -11.71 -6.77
N VAL A 7 -0.67 -12.20 -7.82
CA VAL A 7 -0.38 -11.41 -9.01
C VAL A 7 -1.19 -11.92 -10.20
N VAL A 8 -1.98 -11.03 -10.78
CA VAL A 8 -2.85 -11.31 -11.94
C VAL A 8 -2.59 -10.29 -13.04
N GLY A 9 -2.79 -10.66 -14.31
CA GLY A 9 -2.62 -9.73 -15.42
C GLY A 9 -2.51 -10.42 -16.76
N ARG A 10 -2.57 -9.64 -17.84
CA ARG A 10 -2.49 -10.10 -19.24
C ARG A 10 -1.12 -10.66 -19.62
N ILE A 11 -1.02 -11.31 -20.78
CA ILE A 11 0.21 -11.95 -21.26
C ILE A 11 1.30 -10.89 -21.40
N CYS A 12 2.50 -11.20 -20.90
CA CYS A 12 3.66 -10.30 -20.96
C CYS A 12 3.37 -8.88 -20.43
N SER A 13 2.59 -8.73 -19.35
CA SER A 13 2.33 -7.42 -18.72
C SER A 13 3.43 -6.95 -17.74
N GLY A 14 4.38 -7.83 -17.40
CA GLY A 14 5.44 -7.55 -16.43
C GLY A 14 5.24 -8.21 -15.06
N LYS A 15 4.30 -9.15 -14.91
CA LYS A 15 4.09 -9.93 -13.67
C LYS A 15 5.37 -10.58 -13.12
N THR A 16 6.18 -11.16 -14.01
CA THR A 16 7.44 -11.82 -13.63
C THR A 16 8.44 -10.82 -13.07
N GLU A 17 8.53 -9.63 -13.66
CA GLU A 17 9.40 -8.56 -13.18
C GLU A 17 8.92 -8.03 -11.82
N PHE A 18 7.61 -7.84 -11.65
CA PHE A 18 7.00 -7.47 -10.38
C PHE A 18 7.38 -8.45 -9.26
N SER A 19 7.25 -9.74 -9.54
CA SER A 19 7.50 -10.80 -8.56
C SER A 19 8.97 -10.93 -8.21
N LYS A 20 9.84 -10.76 -9.21
CA LYS A 20 11.29 -10.76 -9.04
C LYS A 20 11.75 -9.62 -8.13
N LEU A 21 11.24 -8.41 -8.35
CA LEU A 21 11.58 -7.24 -7.52
C LEU A 21 11.20 -7.45 -6.05
N LEU A 22 10.00 -7.93 -5.79
CA LEU A 22 9.57 -8.20 -4.42
C LEU A 22 10.37 -9.34 -3.74
N SER A 23 10.86 -10.30 -4.53
CA SER A 23 11.67 -11.39 -3.99
C SER A 23 13.09 -10.95 -3.67
N GLU A 24 13.71 -10.17 -4.54
CA GLU A 24 15.10 -9.68 -4.40
C GLU A 24 15.21 -8.60 -3.31
N ASP A 25 14.28 -7.65 -3.30
CA ASP A 25 14.39 -6.46 -2.45
C ASP A 25 13.64 -6.61 -1.11
N PHE A 26 12.75 -7.61 -0.96
CA PHE A 26 11.81 -7.69 0.18
C PHE A 26 11.51 -9.09 0.72
N GLU A 27 12.36 -10.07 0.44
CA GLU A 27 12.34 -11.41 1.06
C GLU A 27 11.02 -12.19 0.86
N PHE A 28 10.30 -11.94 -0.22
CA PHE A 28 9.14 -12.76 -0.59
C PHE A 28 9.58 -14.05 -1.29
N GLN A 29 8.92 -15.17 -0.95
CA GLN A 29 9.09 -16.45 -1.63
C GLN A 29 8.11 -16.56 -2.81
N ASN A 30 8.63 -16.81 -4.01
CA ASN A 30 7.78 -17.02 -5.19
C ASN A 30 7.21 -18.44 -5.20
N ILE A 31 5.89 -18.52 -5.31
CA ILE A 31 5.14 -19.73 -5.61
C ILE A 31 4.62 -19.59 -7.04
N ASN A 32 5.23 -20.34 -7.95
CA ASN A 32 4.80 -20.39 -9.33
C ASN A 32 3.76 -21.50 -9.48
N ASN A 33 2.48 -21.13 -9.51
CA ASN A 33 1.46 -22.00 -10.05
C ASN A 33 1.54 -21.87 -11.58
N GLN A 34 2.08 -22.89 -12.26
CA GLN A 34 1.98 -22.97 -13.71
C GLN A 34 0.52 -23.23 -14.05
N PHE A 35 -0.15 -22.16 -14.50
CA PHE A 35 -1.58 -22.17 -14.64
C PHE A 35 -2.01 -22.71 -16.01
N TYR A 36 -1.61 -22.06 -17.09
CA TYR A 36 -1.68 -22.61 -18.43
C TYR A 36 -0.27 -22.58 -19.04
N ASN A 37 0.05 -23.57 -19.85
CA ASN A 37 1.33 -23.67 -20.52
C ASN A 37 1.31 -22.79 -21.77
N LEU A 38 1.62 -21.51 -21.57
CA LEU A 38 1.70 -20.53 -22.67
C LEU A 38 2.73 -20.96 -23.73
N ASP A 39 3.83 -21.58 -23.31
CA ASP A 39 4.86 -22.08 -24.20
C ASP A 39 4.30 -23.18 -25.11
N GLN A 40 3.48 -24.08 -24.57
CA GLN A 40 2.80 -25.12 -25.34
C GLN A 40 1.84 -24.54 -26.38
N ILE A 41 1.04 -23.52 -26.03
CA ILE A 41 0.15 -22.82 -26.97
C ILE A 41 0.97 -22.23 -28.12
N PHE A 42 2.03 -21.49 -27.81
CA PHE A 42 2.89 -20.87 -28.81
C PHE A 42 3.64 -21.89 -29.68
N GLN A 43 4.07 -23.02 -29.11
CA GLN A 43 4.70 -24.11 -29.87
C GLN A 43 3.71 -24.78 -30.82
N GLN A 44 2.45 -24.98 -30.44
CA GLN A 44 1.45 -25.54 -31.34
C GLN A 44 1.16 -24.59 -32.52
N ILE A 45 1.06 -23.28 -32.27
CA ILE A 45 0.90 -22.28 -33.34
C ILE A 45 2.10 -22.32 -34.30
N LYS A 46 3.33 -22.42 -33.76
CA LYS A 46 4.55 -22.56 -34.56
C LYS A 46 4.50 -23.82 -35.43
N GLN A 47 4.15 -24.97 -34.86
CA GLN A 47 4.05 -26.23 -35.60
C GLN A 47 2.99 -26.16 -36.71
N GLU A 48 1.86 -25.53 -36.44
CA GLU A 48 0.78 -25.39 -37.42
C GLU A 48 1.21 -24.50 -38.59
N ARG A 49 1.84 -23.36 -38.31
CA ARG A 49 2.37 -22.46 -39.36
C ARG A 49 3.56 -23.06 -40.13
N GLN A 50 4.32 -23.97 -39.51
CA GLN A 50 5.36 -24.73 -40.20
C GLN A 50 4.79 -25.76 -41.18
N LYS A 51 3.65 -26.40 -40.83
CA LYS A 51 2.95 -27.33 -41.72
C LYS A 51 2.21 -26.62 -42.84
N ASN A 52 1.56 -25.52 -42.51
CA ASN A 52 0.79 -24.71 -43.46
C ASN A 52 1.10 -23.21 -43.26
N PRO A 53 1.94 -22.61 -44.11
CA PRO A 53 2.26 -21.18 -44.01
C PRO A 53 1.06 -20.24 -44.20
N PHE A 54 -0.05 -20.73 -44.76
CA PHE A 54 -1.26 -19.96 -45.03
C PHE A 54 -2.35 -20.13 -43.96
N THR A 55 -2.03 -20.73 -42.81
CA THR A 55 -2.98 -20.88 -41.70
C THR A 55 -3.55 -19.52 -41.29
N ASN A 56 -4.88 -19.38 -41.37
CA ASN A 56 -5.57 -18.13 -41.10
C ASN A 56 -5.86 -17.95 -39.59
N GLN A 57 -6.35 -16.76 -39.21
CA GLN A 57 -6.64 -16.44 -37.80
C GLN A 57 -7.74 -17.34 -37.21
N ASP A 58 -8.74 -17.76 -37.98
CA ASP A 58 -9.83 -18.62 -37.50
C ASP A 58 -9.32 -20.02 -37.12
N GLN A 59 -8.44 -20.60 -37.94
CA GLN A 59 -7.80 -21.88 -37.67
C GLN A 59 -6.93 -21.81 -36.41
N ILE A 60 -6.19 -20.71 -36.23
CA ILE A 60 -5.40 -20.47 -35.02
C ILE A 60 -6.33 -20.33 -33.80
N GLN A 61 -7.43 -19.60 -33.93
CA GLN A 61 -8.42 -19.43 -32.86
C GLN A 61 -8.98 -20.77 -32.39
N GLU A 62 -9.38 -21.65 -33.31
CA GLU A 62 -9.90 -22.97 -32.95
C GLU A 62 -8.85 -23.84 -32.25
N LEU A 63 -7.61 -23.84 -32.76
CA LEU A 63 -6.49 -24.55 -32.15
C LEU A 63 -6.24 -24.08 -30.71
N VAL A 64 -6.17 -22.75 -30.51
CA VAL A 64 -5.92 -22.16 -29.19
C VAL A 64 -7.07 -22.42 -28.24
N LYS A 65 -8.33 -22.30 -28.67
CA LYS A 65 -9.51 -22.61 -27.85
C LYS A 65 -9.51 -24.06 -27.37
N LYS A 66 -9.17 -24.99 -28.26
CA LYS A 66 -9.10 -26.42 -27.92
C LYS A 66 -8.03 -26.70 -26.87
N GLU A 67 -6.85 -26.11 -27.04
CA GLU A 67 -5.75 -26.25 -26.10
C GLU A 67 -6.08 -25.61 -24.74
N LEU A 68 -6.66 -24.41 -24.73
CA LEU A 68 -7.07 -23.74 -23.50
C LEU A 68 -8.12 -24.54 -22.72
N CYS A 69 -9.10 -25.12 -23.41
CA CYS A 69 -10.12 -25.97 -22.78
C CYS A 69 -9.50 -27.20 -22.08
N LEU A 70 -8.55 -27.87 -22.74
CA LEU A 70 -7.82 -29.01 -22.16
C LEU A 70 -7.04 -28.59 -20.91
N GLN A 71 -6.33 -27.47 -20.98
CA GLN A 71 -5.57 -26.96 -19.84
C GLN A 71 -6.50 -26.53 -18.69
N ASN A 72 -7.62 -25.86 -18.98
CA ASN A 72 -8.61 -25.43 -17.98
C ASN A 72 -9.18 -26.62 -17.18
N GLN A 73 -9.47 -27.75 -17.84
CA GLN A 73 -9.90 -28.97 -17.15
C GLN A 73 -8.84 -29.53 -16.20
N GLN A 74 -7.57 -29.56 -16.62
CA GLN A 74 -6.46 -30.03 -15.77
C GLN A 74 -6.28 -29.16 -14.54
N ILE A 75 -6.38 -27.85 -14.72
CA ILE A 75 -6.28 -26.87 -13.64
C ILE A 75 -7.40 -27.08 -12.62
N GLN A 76 -8.64 -27.23 -13.07
CA GLN A 76 -9.78 -27.43 -12.18
C GLN A 76 -9.60 -28.66 -11.28
N LEU A 77 -9.03 -29.75 -11.82
CA LEU A 77 -8.70 -30.95 -11.05
C LEU A 77 -7.60 -30.70 -9.99
N GLN A 78 -6.63 -29.83 -10.27
CA GLN A 78 -5.52 -29.51 -9.36
C GLN A 78 -5.88 -28.44 -8.32
N SER A 79 -6.92 -27.64 -8.58
CA SER A 79 -7.33 -26.48 -7.77
C SER A 79 -7.51 -26.81 -6.28
N GLN A 80 -8.11 -27.96 -5.96
CA GLN A 80 -8.35 -28.37 -4.58
C GLN A 80 -7.04 -28.60 -3.82
N GLN A 81 -6.07 -29.25 -4.48
CA GLN A 81 -4.74 -29.49 -3.90
C GLN A 81 -3.98 -28.18 -3.74
N ASN A 82 -4.05 -27.28 -4.73
CA ASN A 82 -3.46 -25.95 -4.67
C ASN A 82 -4.03 -25.13 -3.50
N CYS A 83 -5.35 -25.13 -3.33
CA CYS A 83 -6.02 -24.46 -2.21
C CYS A 83 -5.51 -24.98 -0.85
N GLN A 84 -5.34 -26.30 -0.70
CA GLN A 84 -4.83 -26.89 0.52
C GLN A 84 -3.36 -26.51 0.79
N GLN A 85 -2.52 -26.44 -0.23
CA GLN A 85 -1.12 -26.02 -0.10
C GLN A 85 -1.02 -24.53 0.27
N ILE A 86 -1.76 -23.69 -0.44
CA ILE A 86 -1.86 -22.25 -0.21
C ILE A 86 -2.36 -21.95 1.22
N GLN A 87 -3.27 -22.78 1.74
CA GLN A 87 -3.75 -22.62 3.11
C GLN A 87 -2.66 -22.83 4.16
N LYS A 88 -1.61 -23.61 3.88
CA LYS A 88 -0.53 -23.90 4.83
C LYS A 88 0.57 -22.83 4.84
N LEU A 89 0.51 -21.84 3.95
CA LEU A 89 1.50 -20.78 3.88
C LEU A 89 1.56 -19.96 5.17
N ASN A 90 2.78 -19.77 5.67
CA ASN A 90 3.09 -19.08 6.93
C ASN A 90 4.24 -18.06 6.80
N SER A 91 4.72 -17.81 5.58
CA SER A 91 5.79 -16.87 5.25
C SER A 91 5.31 -15.82 4.24
N ASN A 92 6.14 -14.80 3.99
CA ASN A 92 5.86 -13.82 2.94
C ASN A 92 5.94 -14.52 1.58
N ASN A 93 4.81 -14.64 0.88
CA ASN A 93 4.73 -15.38 -0.37
C ASN A 93 4.13 -14.52 -1.48
N ILE A 94 4.64 -14.70 -2.69
CA ILE A 94 4.02 -14.18 -3.91
C ILE A 94 3.53 -15.38 -4.70
N ILE A 95 2.23 -15.43 -4.94
CA ILE A 95 1.62 -16.44 -5.77
C ILE A 95 1.38 -15.83 -7.14
N ASN A 96 2.13 -16.34 -8.11
CA ASN A 96 2.02 -15.92 -9.50
C ASN A 96 0.91 -16.68 -10.20
N ASN A 97 0.19 -15.96 -11.07
CA ASN A 97 -0.78 -16.50 -12.02
C ASN A 97 -2.00 -17.16 -11.35
N PHE A 98 -2.77 -16.37 -10.60
CA PHE A 98 -4.14 -16.74 -10.23
C PHE A 98 -5.13 -16.53 -11.36
N THR A 99 -6.22 -17.30 -11.32
CA THR A 99 -7.01 -17.51 -12.53
C THR A 99 -8.26 -18.37 -12.28
N LEU A 100 -8.26 -19.25 -11.28
CA LEU A 100 -9.52 -19.74 -10.74
C LEU A 100 -10.04 -18.73 -9.72
N LEU A 101 -11.21 -18.17 -10.01
CA LEU A 101 -11.91 -17.24 -9.12
C LEU A 101 -12.08 -17.84 -7.72
N GLU A 102 -12.28 -19.15 -7.61
CA GLU A 102 -12.47 -19.85 -6.35
C GLU A 102 -11.24 -19.82 -5.45
N GLU A 103 -10.03 -20.00 -6.01
CA GLU A 103 -8.76 -19.92 -5.26
C GLU A 103 -8.57 -18.52 -4.66
N ILE A 104 -8.86 -17.51 -5.47
CA ILE A 104 -8.78 -16.10 -5.07
C ILE A 104 -9.81 -15.79 -4.00
N GLN A 105 -11.06 -16.23 -4.17
CA GLN A 105 -12.11 -16.03 -3.18
C GLN A 105 -11.78 -16.71 -1.84
N LEU A 106 -11.17 -17.89 -1.88
CA LEU A 106 -10.72 -18.60 -0.69
C LEU A 106 -9.64 -17.79 0.05
N LEU A 107 -8.67 -17.28 -0.69
CA LEU A 107 -7.58 -16.48 -0.16
C LEU A 107 -8.02 -15.11 0.33
N GLN A 108 -8.96 -14.46 -0.35
CA GLN A 108 -9.54 -13.17 0.04
C GLN A 108 -10.22 -13.19 1.42
N ARG A 109 -10.56 -14.38 1.95
CA ARG A 109 -11.03 -14.52 3.34
C ARG A 109 -9.93 -14.23 4.37
N ARG A 110 -8.67 -14.19 3.95
CA ARG A 110 -7.52 -13.91 4.82
C ARG A 110 -7.15 -12.43 4.77
N ASN A 111 -7.06 -11.81 5.94
CA ASN A 111 -6.58 -10.43 6.06
C ASN A 111 -5.13 -10.26 5.58
N SER A 112 -4.33 -11.33 5.50
CA SER A 112 -2.96 -11.31 5.00
C SER A 112 -2.83 -11.49 3.49
N PHE A 113 -3.93 -11.76 2.77
CA PHE A 113 -3.90 -11.96 1.32
C PHE A 113 -4.31 -10.71 0.56
N HIS A 114 -3.50 -10.34 -0.43
CA HIS A 114 -3.71 -9.14 -1.25
C HIS A 114 -3.57 -9.46 -2.72
N LEU A 115 -4.58 -9.09 -3.50
CA LEU A 115 -4.58 -9.26 -4.95
C LEU A 115 -4.10 -7.98 -5.63
N VAL A 116 -3.12 -8.12 -6.51
CA VAL A 116 -2.49 -7.06 -7.31
C VAL A 116 -2.67 -7.43 -8.78
N SER A 117 -3.25 -6.52 -9.57
CA SER A 117 -3.24 -6.66 -11.02
C SER A 117 -2.08 -5.88 -11.63
N VAL A 118 -1.46 -6.46 -12.66
CA VAL A 118 -0.39 -5.84 -13.44
C VAL A 118 -0.79 -5.87 -14.91
N ASP A 119 -0.94 -4.69 -15.50
CA ASP A 119 -1.30 -4.55 -16.91
C ASP A 119 -0.32 -3.66 -17.68
N ALA A 120 -0.32 -3.77 -19.00
CA ALA A 120 0.52 -2.96 -19.88
C ALA A 120 -0.13 -2.78 -21.26
N PRO A 121 0.18 -1.67 -21.97
CA PRO A 121 -0.28 -1.48 -23.34
C PRO A 121 0.11 -2.65 -24.25
N ILE A 122 -0.80 -3.11 -25.11
CA ILE A 122 -0.61 -4.31 -25.95
C ILE A 122 0.68 -4.28 -26.79
N ASN A 123 1.06 -3.11 -27.32
CA ASN A 123 2.30 -2.94 -28.08
C ASN A 123 3.54 -3.26 -27.25
N LYS A 124 3.55 -2.85 -25.98
CA LYS A 124 4.64 -3.13 -25.05
C LYS A 124 4.65 -4.60 -24.65
N ARG A 125 3.47 -5.20 -24.43
CA ARG A 125 3.34 -6.64 -24.14
C ARG A 125 3.88 -7.48 -25.29
N TYR A 126 3.58 -7.10 -26.53
CA TYR A 126 4.10 -7.77 -27.72
C TYR A 126 5.62 -7.60 -27.87
N GLN A 127 6.18 -6.42 -27.57
CA GLN A 127 7.64 -6.23 -27.55
C GLN A 127 8.32 -7.11 -26.48
N GLN A 128 7.72 -7.19 -25.28
CA GLN A 128 8.20 -8.08 -24.22
C GLN A 128 8.12 -9.55 -24.63
N PHE A 129 7.02 -9.95 -25.27
CA PHE A 129 6.87 -11.28 -25.87
C PHE A 129 8.01 -11.59 -26.85
N LYS A 130 8.32 -10.70 -27.80
CA LYS A 130 9.43 -10.91 -28.75
C LYS A 130 10.77 -11.11 -28.05
N ASN A 131 11.03 -10.34 -26.99
CA ASN A 131 12.27 -10.45 -26.23
C ASN A 131 12.37 -11.76 -25.45
N GLN A 132 11.24 -12.23 -24.91
CA GLN A 132 11.16 -13.47 -24.13
C GLN A 132 11.16 -14.72 -25.03
N TYR A 133 10.48 -14.66 -26.18
CA TYR A 133 10.23 -15.78 -27.09
C TYR A 133 10.93 -15.60 -28.44
N LYS A 134 12.23 -15.30 -28.44
CA LYS A 134 12.98 -14.97 -29.67
C LYS A 134 12.79 -15.98 -30.79
N GLU A 135 12.87 -17.28 -30.49
CA GLU A 135 12.76 -18.37 -31.47
C GLU A 135 11.34 -18.62 -32.01
N ILE A 136 10.31 -18.19 -31.27
CA ILE A 136 8.90 -18.39 -31.65
C ILE A 136 8.32 -17.11 -32.25
N SER A 137 8.90 -15.96 -31.90
CA SER A 137 8.42 -14.63 -32.28
C SER A 137 8.30 -14.39 -33.79
N SER A 138 9.03 -15.13 -34.61
CA SER A 138 8.90 -15.08 -36.08
C SER A 138 7.61 -15.72 -36.60
N PHE A 139 7.00 -16.62 -35.83
CA PHE A 139 5.78 -17.33 -36.20
C PHE A 139 4.53 -16.72 -35.59
N ILE A 140 4.66 -15.74 -34.70
CA ILE A 140 3.53 -15.12 -33.99
C ILE A 140 3.58 -13.62 -34.26
N ASP A 141 2.76 -13.18 -35.22
CA ASP A 141 2.57 -11.77 -35.51
C ASP A 141 1.74 -11.08 -34.43
N PHE A 142 1.61 -9.76 -34.55
CA PHE A 142 0.92 -8.93 -33.56
C PHE A 142 -0.56 -9.31 -33.41
N GLU A 143 -1.23 -9.62 -34.52
CA GLU A 143 -2.65 -9.97 -34.54
C GLU A 143 -2.87 -11.33 -33.85
N THR A 144 -2.02 -12.31 -34.14
CA THR A 144 -2.05 -13.63 -33.49
C THR A 144 -1.76 -13.52 -32.00
N PHE A 145 -0.81 -12.68 -31.62
CA PHE A 145 -0.53 -12.41 -30.20
C PHE A 145 -1.75 -11.80 -29.50
N ALA A 146 -2.40 -10.81 -30.13
CA ALA A 146 -3.60 -10.17 -29.59
C ALA A 146 -4.77 -11.16 -29.46
N LEU A 147 -4.98 -12.01 -30.48
CA LEU A 147 -5.98 -13.07 -30.48
C LEU A 147 -5.77 -14.03 -29.29
N VAL A 148 -4.55 -14.55 -29.12
CA VAL A 148 -4.21 -15.47 -28.01
C VAL A 148 -4.45 -14.80 -26.65
N ASP A 149 -4.04 -13.53 -26.50
CA ASP A 149 -4.25 -12.76 -25.28
C ASP A 149 -5.73 -12.58 -24.94
N ASP A 150 -6.57 -12.24 -25.93
CA ASP A 150 -7.99 -12.07 -25.70
C ASP A 150 -8.69 -13.40 -25.40
N LEU A 151 -8.34 -14.49 -26.09
CA LEU A 151 -8.87 -15.82 -25.79
C LEU A 151 -8.58 -16.24 -24.35
N ILE A 152 -7.34 -16.05 -23.89
CA ILE A 152 -6.95 -16.29 -22.50
C ILE A 152 -7.70 -15.36 -21.54
N TYR A 153 -7.84 -14.08 -21.89
CA TYR A 153 -8.54 -13.09 -21.08
C TYR A 153 -10.00 -13.49 -20.81
N TYR A 154 -10.69 -13.99 -21.83
CA TYR A 154 -12.09 -14.42 -21.74
C TYR A 154 -12.24 -15.79 -21.08
N GLU A 155 -11.45 -16.79 -21.49
CA GLU A 155 -11.55 -18.17 -20.98
C GLU A 155 -11.40 -18.23 -19.46
N PHE A 156 -10.44 -17.47 -18.91
CA PHE A 156 -10.18 -17.44 -17.46
C PHE A 156 -10.85 -16.28 -16.73
N ASN A 157 -11.73 -15.52 -17.41
CA ASN A 157 -12.46 -14.39 -16.85
C ASN A 157 -11.56 -13.40 -16.09
N TYR A 158 -10.42 -13.04 -16.71
CA TYR A 158 -9.44 -12.13 -16.11
C TYR A 158 -10.06 -10.78 -15.75
N GLN A 159 -11.07 -10.31 -16.48
CA GLN A 159 -11.81 -9.10 -16.17
C GLN A 159 -12.36 -9.11 -14.74
N LYS A 160 -13.07 -10.17 -14.36
CA LYS A 160 -13.67 -10.29 -13.03
C LYS A 160 -12.61 -10.35 -11.94
N ILE A 161 -11.50 -11.03 -12.21
CA ILE A 161 -10.40 -11.18 -11.26
C ILE A 161 -9.64 -9.86 -11.07
N MET A 162 -9.27 -9.20 -12.17
CA MET A 162 -8.57 -7.92 -12.13
C MET A 162 -9.44 -6.83 -11.49
N ASN A 163 -10.77 -6.87 -11.64
CA ASN A 163 -11.66 -5.94 -10.93
C ASN A 163 -11.69 -6.15 -9.41
N GLN A 164 -11.24 -7.31 -8.91
CA GLN A 164 -11.14 -7.57 -7.47
C GLN A 164 -9.78 -7.17 -6.88
N SER A 165 -8.79 -6.80 -7.70
CA SER A 165 -7.50 -6.38 -7.17
C SER A 165 -7.62 -5.01 -6.50
N LYS A 166 -7.07 -4.91 -5.29
CA LYS A 166 -7.02 -3.65 -4.56
C LYS A 166 -6.01 -2.67 -5.16
N PHE A 167 -4.99 -3.20 -5.84
CA PHE A 167 -3.92 -2.42 -6.46
C PHE A 167 -3.80 -2.81 -7.92
N ASN A 168 -3.80 -1.79 -8.79
CA ASN A 168 -3.67 -1.93 -10.23
C ASN A 168 -2.40 -1.23 -10.67
N ILE A 169 -1.42 -2.01 -11.14
CA ILE A 169 -0.12 -1.50 -11.57
C ILE A 169 -0.09 -1.47 -13.09
N ASN A 170 -0.01 -0.27 -13.65
CA ASN A 170 0.09 -0.05 -15.09
C ASN A 170 1.55 0.12 -15.51
N ASN A 171 2.09 -0.87 -16.20
CA ASN A 171 3.44 -0.89 -16.75
C ASN A 171 3.51 -0.12 -18.07
N THR A 172 3.26 1.18 -18.05
CA THR A 172 3.24 2.03 -19.26
C THR A 172 4.60 2.64 -19.60
N GLN A 173 5.46 2.87 -18.60
CA GLN A 173 6.69 3.66 -18.75
C GLN A 173 7.97 2.80 -18.78
N THR A 174 9.14 3.38 -18.45
CA THR A 174 10.44 2.69 -18.43
C THR A 174 10.53 1.69 -17.27
N LEU A 175 11.46 0.72 -17.36
CA LEU A 175 11.74 -0.25 -16.28
C LEU A 175 12.08 0.46 -14.96
N LYS A 176 12.81 1.58 -15.01
CA LYS A 176 13.14 2.38 -13.82
C LYS A 176 11.89 2.97 -13.15
N HIS A 177 10.97 3.52 -13.95
CA HIS A 177 9.70 4.04 -13.41
C HIS A 177 8.76 2.92 -12.96
N PHE A 178 8.77 1.78 -13.65
CA PHE A 178 8.02 0.60 -13.21
C PHE A 178 8.52 0.08 -11.87
N LYS A 179 9.84 -0.03 -11.68
CA LYS A 179 10.46 -0.35 -10.37
C LYS A 179 10.09 0.66 -9.30
N GLN A 180 10.14 1.95 -9.61
CA GLN A 180 9.76 3.00 -8.68
C GLN A 180 8.27 2.92 -8.31
N ASN A 181 7.37 2.72 -9.28
CA ASN A 181 5.96 2.49 -9.04
C ASN A 181 5.75 1.24 -8.18
N ILE A 182 6.51 0.17 -8.38
CA ILE A 182 6.42 -1.04 -7.55
C ILE A 182 6.87 -0.74 -6.13
N ILE A 183 7.97 -0.02 -5.93
CA ILE A 183 8.46 0.36 -4.59
C ILE A 183 7.46 1.28 -3.87
N GLU A 184 6.88 2.24 -4.57
CA GLU A 184 5.87 3.17 -4.04
C GLU A 184 4.57 2.43 -3.72
N ASN A 185 4.04 1.62 -4.66
CA ASN A 185 2.84 0.82 -4.43
C ASN A 185 3.05 -0.28 -3.41
N GLN A 186 4.24 -0.87 -3.30
CA GLN A 186 4.54 -1.89 -2.30
C GLN A 186 4.61 -1.30 -0.91
N LYS A 187 5.22 -0.11 -0.77
CA LYS A 187 5.10 0.66 0.46
C LYS A 187 3.62 0.80 0.80
N MET A 188 2.75 1.16 -0.13
CA MET A 188 1.29 1.20 0.12
C MET A 188 0.69 -0.18 0.43
N ILE A 189 1.08 -1.26 -0.26
CA ILE A 189 0.63 -2.65 -0.05
C ILE A 189 1.15 -3.29 1.25
N ILE A 190 2.20 -2.76 1.86
CA ILE A 190 2.65 -3.22 3.19
C ILE A 190 2.09 -2.28 4.28
N ARG A 191 2.03 -0.97 3.99
CA ARG A 191 1.62 0.09 4.94
C ARG A 191 0.10 0.18 5.14
N ASP A 192 -0.73 -0.09 4.13
CA ASP A 192 -2.20 -0.07 4.28
C ASP A 192 -2.74 -1.33 4.95
N PHE A 193 -2.00 -2.44 4.90
CA PHE A 193 -2.51 -3.72 5.35
C PHE A 193 -2.12 -4.10 6.79
N ARG A 194 -0.97 -3.61 7.27
CA ARG A 194 -0.67 -3.56 8.71
C ARG A 194 0.38 -2.48 8.98
N PRO A 195 -0.02 -1.22 9.27
CA PRO A 195 0.94 -0.18 9.62
C PRO A 195 1.76 -0.61 10.84
N ASN A 196 3.04 -0.22 10.88
CA ASN A 196 3.78 -0.28 12.13
C ASN A 196 3.14 0.67 13.16
N PHE A 197 3.51 0.53 14.43
CA PHE A 197 2.89 1.29 15.50
C PHE A 197 3.03 2.81 15.30
N ASP A 198 4.16 3.29 14.79
CA ASP A 198 4.36 4.73 14.57
C ASP A 198 3.41 5.29 13.52
N ILE A 199 3.25 4.59 12.39
CA ILE A 199 2.29 4.97 11.34
C ILE A 199 0.86 4.87 11.87
N TYR A 200 0.53 3.80 12.60
CA TYR A 200 -0.81 3.60 13.17
C TYR A 200 -1.20 4.72 14.13
N PHE A 201 -0.34 5.01 15.12
CA PHE A 201 -0.61 6.05 16.12
C PHE A 201 -0.59 7.45 15.51
N MET A 202 0.29 7.71 14.53
CA MET A 202 0.25 8.99 13.84
C MET A 202 -1.02 9.15 12.97
N LYS A 203 -1.48 8.11 12.27
CA LYS A 203 -2.78 8.14 11.56
C LYS A 203 -3.93 8.47 12.53
N LEU A 204 -3.95 7.86 13.71
CA LEU A 204 -4.93 8.18 14.75
C LEU A 204 -4.78 9.62 15.29
N ALA A 205 -3.55 10.15 15.40
CA ALA A 205 -3.34 11.55 15.78
C ALA A 205 -3.91 12.51 14.72
N TYR A 206 -3.81 12.18 13.43
CA TYR A 206 -4.47 12.93 12.35
C TYR A 206 -6.00 12.81 12.37
N GLU A 207 -6.56 11.65 12.73
CA GLU A 207 -8.01 11.54 12.95
C GLU A 207 -8.45 12.38 14.16
N THR A 208 -7.65 12.40 15.23
CA THR A 208 -7.88 13.23 16.43
C THR A 208 -7.81 14.72 16.09
N LYS A 209 -6.85 15.14 15.24
CA LYS A 209 -6.69 16.50 14.71
C LYS A 209 -7.97 17.04 14.07
N LYS A 210 -8.81 16.21 13.45
CA LYS A 210 -10.07 16.62 12.82
C LYS A 210 -11.11 17.17 13.81
N ARG A 211 -10.99 16.85 15.10
CA ARG A 211 -11.85 17.39 16.17
C ARG A 211 -11.40 18.75 16.71
N SER A 212 -10.23 19.25 16.30
CA SER A 212 -9.75 20.58 16.68
C SER A 212 -10.78 21.64 16.34
N ASN A 213 -11.04 22.53 17.30
CA ASN A 213 -11.94 23.66 17.11
C ASN A 213 -11.18 24.98 16.88
N CYS A 214 -9.85 24.97 16.87
CA CYS A 214 -9.00 26.16 16.74
C CYS A 214 -8.98 26.73 15.31
N PHE A 215 -9.23 28.04 15.17
CA PHE A 215 -9.21 28.73 13.87
C PHE A 215 -7.84 28.76 13.18
N LYS A 216 -6.75 28.80 13.95
CA LYS A 216 -5.42 29.00 13.37
C LYS A 216 -4.85 27.72 12.78
N ARG A 217 -4.99 26.60 13.50
CA ARG A 217 -4.40 25.31 13.15
C ARG A 217 -5.18 24.19 13.80
N SER A 218 -5.24 23.07 13.12
CA SER A 218 -5.66 21.81 13.72
C SER A 218 -4.43 20.97 14.06
N VAL A 219 -4.34 20.52 15.30
CA VAL A 219 -3.28 19.67 15.83
C VAL A 219 -3.95 18.54 16.62
N GLY A 220 -3.43 17.34 16.46
CA GLY A 220 -3.83 16.16 17.24
C GLY A 220 -2.60 15.49 17.84
N ALA A 221 -2.79 14.88 19.00
CA ALA A 221 -1.75 14.15 19.70
C ALA A 221 -2.32 12.89 20.37
N ILE A 222 -1.45 11.89 20.58
CA ILE A 222 -1.75 10.62 21.23
C ILE A 222 -0.57 10.24 22.13
N ILE A 223 -0.84 9.85 23.36
CA ILE A 223 0.15 9.25 24.25
C ILE A 223 -0.05 7.74 24.27
N THR A 224 1.06 7.00 24.17
CA THR A 224 1.07 5.54 24.21
C THR A 224 2.12 5.00 25.16
N LEU A 225 1.87 3.83 25.71
CA LEU A 225 2.84 3.06 26.48
C LEU A 225 2.65 1.57 26.16
N ASN A 226 3.75 0.86 25.88
CA ASN A 226 3.71 -0.55 25.49
C ASN A 226 2.71 -0.85 24.36
N ASN A 227 2.70 0.01 23.33
CA ASN A 227 1.80 -0.05 22.17
C ASN A 227 0.31 0.00 22.52
N ARG A 228 -0.05 0.60 23.66
CA ARG A 228 -1.44 0.89 24.05
C ARG A 228 -1.63 2.39 24.16
N ILE A 229 -2.77 2.87 23.66
CA ILE A 229 -3.15 4.28 23.79
C ILE A 229 -3.52 4.55 25.24
N LEU A 230 -2.88 5.56 25.84
CA LEU A 230 -3.20 6.06 27.17
C LEU A 230 -4.19 7.24 27.08
N SER A 231 -3.95 8.17 26.17
CA SER A 231 -4.83 9.32 25.93
C SER A 231 -4.71 9.86 24.51
N THR A 232 -5.73 10.62 24.12
CA THR A 232 -5.81 11.37 22.86
C THR A 232 -6.15 12.82 23.16
N GLY A 233 -5.65 13.75 22.36
CA GLY A 233 -5.91 15.17 22.55
C GLY A 233 -5.86 15.93 21.23
N TYR A 234 -6.68 16.96 21.11
CA TYR A 234 -6.65 17.93 20.02
C TYR A 234 -6.61 19.33 20.60
N ASN A 235 -6.15 20.32 19.84
CA ASN A 235 -6.10 21.69 20.33
C ASN A 235 -7.46 22.39 20.23
N GLY A 236 -7.75 23.24 21.21
CA GLY A 236 -9.01 23.98 21.25
C GLY A 236 -9.17 24.82 22.50
N THR A 237 -10.23 25.62 22.55
CA THR A 237 -10.56 26.41 23.75
C THR A 237 -10.80 25.51 24.98
N SER A 238 -10.45 26.01 26.17
CA SER A 238 -10.67 25.28 27.41
C SER A 238 -12.15 24.99 27.68
N GLN A 239 -12.43 24.03 28.56
CA GLN A 239 -13.81 23.67 28.91
C GLN A 239 -14.62 24.91 29.34
N HIS A 240 -15.91 24.88 29.03
CA HIS A 240 -16.87 25.97 29.30
C HIS A 240 -16.63 27.29 28.56
N HIS A 241 -15.64 27.37 27.68
CA HIS A 241 -15.51 28.48 26.72
C HIS A 241 -16.23 28.12 25.41
N LEU A 242 -16.67 29.15 24.68
CA LEU A 242 -17.08 28.97 23.28
C LEU A 242 -15.95 28.33 22.48
N ASN A 243 -16.30 27.56 21.46
CA ASN A 243 -15.30 27.02 20.55
C ASN A 243 -14.54 28.19 19.89
N CYS A 244 -13.29 27.98 19.51
CA CYS A 244 -12.54 29.04 18.85
C CYS A 244 -13.24 29.47 17.55
N TYR A 245 -13.86 28.55 16.79
CA TYR A 245 -14.65 28.88 15.60
C TYR A 245 -15.93 29.70 15.87
N GLU A 246 -16.42 29.70 17.12
CA GLU A 246 -17.54 30.51 17.60
C GLU A 246 -17.09 31.85 18.20
N GLY A 247 -15.80 32.18 18.06
CA GLY A 247 -15.24 33.42 18.60
C GLY A 247 -14.67 33.31 20.02
N GLY A 248 -14.54 32.10 20.57
CA GLY A 248 -14.08 31.90 21.95
C GLY A 248 -12.63 32.30 22.24
N CYS A 249 -11.82 32.57 21.21
CA CYS A 249 -10.43 33.03 21.36
C CYS A 249 -10.16 34.23 20.45
N LYS A 250 -10.15 35.44 21.02
CA LYS A 250 -9.95 36.70 20.29
C LYS A 250 -8.68 36.70 19.43
N ARG A 251 -7.55 36.29 20.02
CA ARG A 251 -6.26 36.16 19.32
C ARG A 251 -6.30 35.25 18.10
N CYS A 252 -7.10 34.17 18.17
CA CYS A 252 -7.24 33.27 17.04
C CYS A 252 -8.15 33.85 15.96
N VAL A 253 -9.25 34.52 16.35
CA VAL A 253 -10.19 35.20 15.45
C VAL A 253 -9.53 36.35 14.70
N GLU A 254 -8.74 37.17 15.40
CA GLU A 254 -8.03 38.33 14.84
C GLU A 254 -6.82 37.94 13.99
N ASN A 255 -6.58 36.64 13.80
CA ASN A 255 -5.47 36.10 13.02
C ASN A 255 -4.08 36.69 13.40
N THR A 256 -3.88 36.98 14.68
CA THR A 256 -2.64 37.58 15.21
C THR A 256 -1.40 36.80 14.76
N GLN A 257 -0.32 37.50 14.42
CA GLN A 257 0.91 36.86 13.95
C GLN A 257 1.45 35.83 14.98
N GLN A 258 2.12 34.80 14.48
CA GLN A 258 2.70 33.78 15.33
C GLN A 258 3.76 34.33 16.29
N GLY A 259 3.77 33.81 17.52
CA GLY A 259 4.71 34.23 18.56
C GLY A 259 4.33 35.54 19.25
N LYS A 260 3.30 36.26 18.77
CA LYS A 260 2.75 37.46 19.40
C LYS A 260 1.54 37.13 20.26
N ASP A 261 1.38 37.91 21.33
CA ASP A 261 0.23 37.95 22.24
C ASP A 261 -0.16 36.56 22.76
N LEU A 262 0.83 35.71 23.04
CA LEU A 262 0.61 34.30 23.40
C LEU A 262 -0.26 34.15 24.67
N ILE A 263 -0.18 35.12 25.57
CA ILE A 263 -0.95 35.17 26.82
C ILE A 263 -2.46 35.31 26.56
N GLU A 264 -2.85 35.92 25.44
CA GLU A 264 -4.26 36.12 25.06
C GLU A 264 -4.89 34.87 24.44
N CYS A 265 -4.08 33.84 24.15
CA CYS A 265 -4.57 32.59 23.61
C CYS A 265 -5.18 31.72 24.71
N VAL A 266 -6.50 31.53 24.69
CA VAL A 266 -7.21 30.64 25.62
C VAL A 266 -7.29 29.18 25.14
N CYS A 267 -6.66 28.88 24.00
CA CYS A 267 -6.61 27.53 23.45
C CYS A 267 -5.57 26.68 24.18
N ILE A 268 -5.95 25.48 24.60
CA ILE A 268 -5.07 24.43 25.09
C ILE A 268 -4.53 23.65 23.88
N HIS A 269 -3.25 23.32 23.88
CA HIS A 269 -2.61 22.56 22.81
C HIS A 269 -2.97 21.07 22.88
N ALA A 270 -2.78 20.35 21.77
CA ALA A 270 -3.13 18.93 21.69
C ALA A 270 -2.30 18.08 22.66
N GLU A 271 -1.00 18.38 22.77
CA GLU A 271 -0.06 17.71 23.66
C GLU A 271 -0.41 17.94 25.13
N GLU A 272 -0.82 19.17 25.46
CA GLU A 272 -1.28 19.53 26.81
C GLU A 272 -2.54 18.78 27.16
N ASN A 273 -3.55 18.78 26.28
CA ASN A 273 -4.79 18.04 26.49
C ASN A 273 -4.53 16.54 26.70
N CYS A 274 -3.59 15.92 25.97
CA CYS A 274 -3.24 14.52 26.20
C CYS A 274 -2.71 14.27 27.62
N ILE A 275 -1.80 15.14 28.09
CA ILE A 275 -1.13 14.99 29.39
C ILE A 275 -2.09 15.31 30.53
N LEU A 276 -2.96 16.32 30.35
CA LEU A 276 -3.99 16.68 31.32
C LEU A 276 -5.01 15.56 31.51
N GLU A 277 -5.45 14.91 30.44
CA GLU A 277 -6.44 13.82 30.48
C GLU A 277 -5.94 12.60 31.25
N ILE A 278 -4.71 12.16 30.98
CA ILE A 278 -4.14 10.95 31.60
C ILE A 278 -3.51 11.24 32.97
N GLY A 279 -3.06 12.48 33.19
CA GLY A 279 -2.28 12.88 34.35
C GLY A 279 -0.80 12.46 34.27
N ILE A 280 0.08 13.37 34.69
CA ILE A 280 1.54 13.23 34.63
C ILE A 280 2.07 11.94 35.29
N LYS A 281 1.40 11.42 36.33
CA LYS A 281 1.85 10.20 37.04
C LYS A 281 1.82 8.95 36.16
N HIS A 282 1.11 8.99 35.03
CA HIS A 282 0.88 7.85 34.15
C HIS A 282 1.65 7.96 32.82
N THR A 283 2.39 9.05 32.59
CA THR A 283 3.12 9.31 31.32
C THR A 283 4.59 8.89 31.35
N LYS A 284 5.10 8.42 32.50
CA LYS A 284 6.52 8.06 32.64
C LYS A 284 6.91 6.91 31.69
N GLY A 285 7.92 7.12 30.87
CA GLY A 285 8.40 6.18 29.86
C GLY A 285 7.51 6.07 28.62
N ALA A 286 6.45 6.89 28.51
CA ALA A 286 5.54 6.86 27.38
C ALA A 286 6.15 7.49 26.11
N CYS A 287 5.45 7.29 24.99
CA CYS A 287 5.72 7.92 23.70
C CYS A 287 4.53 8.82 23.33
N ILE A 288 4.81 10.07 22.93
CA ILE A 288 3.80 10.98 22.39
C ILE A 288 3.94 11.12 20.87
N TYR A 289 2.83 10.92 20.17
CA TYR A 289 2.69 11.17 18.74
C TYR A 289 1.94 12.48 18.57
N THR A 290 2.47 13.43 17.81
CA THR A 290 1.81 14.73 17.56
C THR A 290 1.85 15.08 16.08
N THR A 291 0.76 15.59 15.51
CA THR A 291 0.73 15.96 14.10
C THR A 291 1.67 17.12 13.77
N LEU A 292 1.95 17.99 14.75
CA LEU A 292 2.82 19.16 14.60
C LEU A 292 3.92 19.12 15.67
N PHE A 293 5.15 19.47 15.29
CA PHE A 293 6.28 19.53 16.21
C PHE A 293 5.98 20.41 17.46
N PRO A 294 6.23 19.92 18.69
CA PRO A 294 5.82 20.62 19.91
C PRO A 294 6.44 22.00 20.07
N CYS A 295 5.63 22.97 20.52
CA CYS A 295 6.15 24.29 20.88
C CYS A 295 7.04 24.23 22.14
N ASN A 296 7.81 25.29 22.42
CA ASN A 296 8.70 25.34 23.59
C ASN A 296 7.97 25.08 24.93
N TRP A 297 6.69 25.46 25.02
CA TRP A 297 5.89 25.27 26.24
C TRP A 297 5.49 23.79 26.40
N CYS A 298 4.89 23.19 25.38
CA CYS A 298 4.57 21.76 25.37
C CYS A 298 5.82 20.89 25.53
N ALA A 299 6.95 21.28 24.93
CA ALA A 299 8.23 20.61 25.09
C ALA A 299 8.67 20.48 26.56
N LYS A 300 8.54 21.55 27.35
CA LYS A 300 8.86 21.53 28.78
C LYS A 300 7.93 20.60 29.56
N ILE A 301 6.63 20.63 29.24
CA ILE A 301 5.63 19.77 29.89
C ILE A 301 5.89 18.29 29.54
N ILE A 302 6.18 17.98 28.28
CA ILE A 302 6.52 16.62 27.82
C ILE A 302 7.72 16.10 28.61
N LEU A 303 8.81 16.87 28.72
CA LEU A 303 9.99 16.47 29.48
C LEU A 303 9.67 16.27 30.96
N GLN A 304 8.98 17.22 31.58
CA GLN A 304 8.61 17.14 33.00
C GLN A 304 7.66 15.96 33.28
N SER A 305 6.86 15.57 32.29
CA SER A 305 5.94 14.44 32.39
C SER A 305 6.62 13.06 32.31
N GLY A 306 7.94 13.03 32.07
CA GLY A 306 8.72 11.80 31.98
C GLY A 306 8.44 10.99 30.72
N ILE A 307 7.91 11.61 29.66
CA ILE A 307 7.82 11.02 28.32
C ILE A 307 9.23 10.90 27.75
N ASN A 308 9.57 9.75 27.15
CA ASN A 308 10.92 9.47 26.67
C ASN A 308 11.04 9.52 25.14
N ARG A 309 9.91 9.60 24.43
CA ARG A 309 9.88 9.57 22.96
C ARG A 309 8.81 10.49 22.39
N VAL A 310 9.18 11.28 21.39
CA VAL A 310 8.29 12.20 20.64
C VAL A 310 8.38 11.85 19.17
N VAL A 311 7.25 11.50 18.58
CA VAL A 311 7.12 11.28 17.13
C VAL A 311 6.23 12.39 16.57
N TYR A 312 6.68 13.07 15.51
CA TYR A 312 5.92 14.17 14.91
C TYR A 312 5.90 14.13 13.39
N SER A 313 4.92 14.77 12.76
CA SER A 313 4.76 14.77 11.29
C SER A 313 5.13 16.10 10.63
N GLU A 314 4.50 17.20 11.05
CA GLU A 314 4.68 18.52 10.46
C GLU A 314 5.68 19.37 11.26
N GLU A 315 6.47 20.22 10.60
CA GLU A 315 7.36 21.19 11.23
C GLU A 315 6.94 22.62 10.90
N TYR A 316 7.21 23.53 11.83
CA TYR A 316 6.87 24.94 11.69
C TYR A 316 8.03 25.82 11.21
N ASN A 317 9.29 25.53 11.57
CA ASN A 317 10.52 26.22 11.17
C ASN A 317 11.74 25.54 11.82
N GLU A 318 12.94 25.69 11.22
CA GLU A 318 14.20 24.99 11.60
C GLU A 318 14.75 25.23 13.02
N ASN A 319 14.09 26.04 13.87
CA ASN A 319 14.80 26.67 15.00
C ASN A 319 14.11 26.70 16.37
N LYS A 320 13.17 25.79 16.72
CA LYS A 320 12.55 25.85 18.07
C LYS A 320 12.37 24.48 18.75
N SER A 321 12.32 24.52 20.09
CA SER A 321 12.39 23.43 21.10
C SER A 321 13.72 22.69 21.25
N LYS A 322 14.86 23.42 21.22
CA LYS A 322 16.19 22.90 21.61
C LYS A 322 16.17 22.11 22.92
N VAL A 323 15.30 22.51 23.84
CA VAL A 323 15.10 21.85 25.14
C VAL A 323 14.77 20.35 25.00
N LEU A 324 14.04 19.93 23.96
CA LEU A 324 13.79 18.50 23.71
C LEU A 324 15.08 17.74 23.38
N PHE A 325 15.96 18.34 22.58
CA PHE A 325 17.26 17.77 22.22
C PHE A 325 18.23 17.76 23.42
N GLU A 326 18.24 18.82 24.22
CA GLU A 326 19.04 18.91 25.45
C GLU A 326 18.57 17.89 26.51
N GLY A 327 17.27 17.59 26.54
CA GLY A 327 16.66 16.60 27.44
C GLY A 327 16.97 15.13 27.13
N LYS A 328 17.77 14.84 26.09
CA LYS A 328 18.13 13.47 25.63
C LYS A 328 16.91 12.58 25.33
N LEU A 329 15.85 13.18 24.81
CA LEU A 329 14.61 12.50 24.44
C LEU A 329 14.74 11.92 23.02
N GLU A 330 14.14 10.75 22.75
CA GLU A 330 14.13 10.17 21.40
C GLU A 330 13.13 10.93 20.51
N ILE A 331 13.62 11.66 19.51
CA ILE A 331 12.80 12.50 18.63
C ILE A 331 12.81 11.91 17.23
N VAL A 332 11.63 11.62 16.69
CA VAL A 332 11.47 11.01 15.35
C VAL A 332 10.53 11.86 14.50
N LYS A 333 11.01 12.31 13.35
CA LYS A 333 10.17 12.88 12.29
C LYS A 333 9.60 11.76 11.44
N LEU A 334 8.28 11.72 11.31
CA LEU A 334 7.53 10.79 10.48
C LEU A 334 6.78 11.57 9.40
N ASN A 335 7.31 11.61 8.17
CA ASN A 335 6.65 12.28 7.05
C ASN A 335 5.38 11.56 6.63
N LEU A 336 4.23 11.89 7.22
CA LEU A 336 2.98 11.15 6.96
C LEU A 336 2.44 11.34 5.53
N SER A 337 2.89 12.36 4.80
CA SER A 337 2.59 12.53 3.36
C SER A 337 3.11 11.38 2.49
N GLU A 338 4.07 10.59 2.98
CA GLU A 338 4.48 9.33 2.33
C GLU A 338 3.55 8.14 2.68
N TYR A 339 2.50 8.36 3.49
CA TYR A 339 1.65 7.32 4.10
C TYR A 339 0.14 7.66 4.10
N ILE A 340 -0.25 8.86 3.68
CA ILE A 340 -1.62 9.32 3.47
C ILE A 340 -1.73 9.76 2.01
N TYR A 341 -2.76 9.25 1.34
CA TYR A 341 -3.13 9.53 -0.05
C TYR A 341 -3.38 11.02 -0.30
#